data_AF-A0A7C4K486-F1
#
_entry.id   AF-A0A7C4K486-F1
#
_cell.length_a   1.000
_cell.length_b   1.000
_cell.length_c   1.000
_cell.angle_alpha   90.00
_cell.angle_beta   90.00
_cell.angle_gamma   90.00
#
_symmetry.space_group_name_H-M   'P 1'
#
loop_
_entity.id
_entity.type
_entity.pdbx_description
1 polymer ?
#
loop_
_entity_poly.entity_id
_entity_poly.type
_entity_poly.pdbx_seq_one_letter_code
_entity_poly.pdbx_strand_id
1 'polypeptide(L)'
;MTSKAKKAAIRAWTAALINNLTACGPLGAETADYLRSRRTKIGFSRQKHSAARWTPDGRILFAAQQYSPSTPPDDPFVLCTLVHEVCHLRQGWLTALSVYGELVAWQVGFRFYYTLIQRLPGQPLAELLSLPPTYDRLVLSRARNLMQAYAGKGYRVDLLPLYPLHHEIAWRMGIRVFPPDLCT
;
A
#
# COMPACT_ATOMS: atom_id res chain seq x y z
N MET A 1 10.05 29.05 5.83
CA MET A 1 9.21 28.94 4.61
C MET A 1 7.78 29.31 4.95
N THR A 2 7.12 30.17 4.17
CA THR A 2 5.71 30.55 4.40
C THR A 2 4.77 29.36 4.13
N SER A 3 3.57 29.37 4.71
CA SER A 3 2.54 28.35 4.45
C SER A 3 2.19 28.23 2.96
N LYS A 4 2.22 29.35 2.22
CA LYS A 4 1.97 29.39 0.78
C LYS A 4 3.07 28.68 -0.02
N ALA A 5 4.34 28.99 0.26
CA ALA A 5 5.48 28.36 -0.40
C ALA A 5 5.52 26.85 -0.14
N LYS A 6 5.24 26.42 1.10
CA LYS A 6 5.14 24.99 1.45
C LYS A 6 4.09 24.27 0.61
N LYS A 7 2.88 24.86 0.48
CA LYS A 7 1.80 24.28 -0.32
C LYS A 7 2.12 24.22 -1.81
N ALA A 8 2.89 25.18 -2.32
CA ALA A 8 3.34 25.18 -3.72
C ALA A 8 4.37 24.07 -3.96
N ALA A 9 5.36 23.92 -3.07
CA ALA A 9 6.36 22.86 -3.15
C ALA A 9 5.73 21.47 -3.11
N ILE A 10 4.78 21.23 -2.19
CA ILE A 10 4.05 19.95 -2.13
C ILE A 10 3.29 19.69 -3.43
N ARG A 11 2.60 20.70 -3.99
CA ARG A 11 1.86 20.54 -5.26
C ARG A 11 2.77 20.20 -6.44
N ALA A 12 3.91 20.90 -6.57
CA ALA A 12 4.88 20.62 -7.61
C ALA A 12 5.46 19.21 -7.48
N TRP A 13 5.84 18.82 -6.25
CA TRP A 13 6.34 17.48 -5.95
C TRP A 13 5.31 16.39 -6.27
N THR A 14 4.05 16.57 -5.86
CA THR A 14 2.97 15.62 -6.16
C THR A 14 2.71 15.49 -7.66
N ALA A 15 2.75 16.59 -8.40
CA ALA A 15 2.57 16.55 -9.85
C ALA A 15 3.71 15.76 -10.53
N ALA A 16 4.97 16.01 -10.13
CA ALA A 16 6.12 15.26 -10.62
C ALA A 16 6.01 13.76 -10.28
N LEU A 17 5.65 13.42 -9.04
CA LEU A 17 5.46 12.04 -8.59
C LEU A 17 4.43 11.29 -9.45
N ILE A 18 3.26 11.88 -9.69
CA ILE A 18 2.20 11.27 -10.49
C ILE A 18 2.61 11.14 -11.97
N ASN A 19 3.37 12.11 -12.49
CA ASN A 19 3.87 12.05 -13.87
C ASN A 19 4.92 10.95 -14.03
N ASN A 20 5.87 10.83 -13.10
CA ASN A 20 6.85 9.76 -13.08
C ASN A 20 6.17 8.39 -13.00
N LEU A 21 5.15 8.25 -12.14
CA LEU A 21 4.36 7.03 -12.02
C LEU A 21 3.68 6.64 -13.34
N THR A 22 3.21 7.62 -14.13
CA THR A 22 2.58 7.36 -15.44
C THR A 22 3.56 6.72 -16.43
N ALA A 23 4.86 7.03 -16.32
CA ALA A 23 5.90 6.47 -17.18
C ALA A 23 6.34 5.05 -16.76
N CYS A 24 5.90 4.54 -15.61
CA CYS A 24 6.31 3.26 -15.04
C CYS A 24 5.45 2.05 -15.49
N GLY A 25 4.99 2.05 -16.74
CA GLY A 25 4.18 0.98 -17.31
C GLY A 25 2.69 0.99 -16.91
N PRO A 26 1.91 -0.05 -17.30
CA PRO A 26 0.45 -0.03 -17.19
C PRO A 26 -0.08 0.19 -15.77
N LEU A 27 0.45 -0.54 -14.78
CA LEU A 27 0.04 -0.39 -13.38
C LEU A 27 0.34 1.02 -12.84
N GLY A 28 1.47 1.61 -13.25
CA GLY A 28 1.82 2.99 -12.90
C GLY A 28 0.83 4.00 -13.50
N ALA A 29 0.53 3.87 -14.79
CA ALA A 29 -0.46 4.70 -15.49
C ALA A 29 -1.87 4.59 -14.85
N GLU A 30 -2.37 3.37 -14.61
CA GLU A 30 -3.65 3.16 -13.95
C GLU A 30 -3.70 3.75 -12.53
N THR A 31 -2.60 3.65 -11.79
CA THR A 31 -2.47 4.24 -10.45
C THR A 31 -2.55 5.77 -10.53
N ALA A 32 -1.85 6.38 -11.48
CA ALA A 32 -1.87 7.81 -11.72
C ALA A 32 -3.28 8.29 -12.12
N ASP A 33 -3.98 7.55 -12.97
CA ASP A 33 -5.34 7.88 -13.41
C ASP A 33 -6.37 7.75 -12.29
N TYR A 34 -6.21 6.75 -11.41
CA TYR A 34 -7.01 6.66 -10.19
C TYR A 34 -6.83 7.90 -9.31
N LEU A 35 -5.59 8.33 -9.07
CA LEU A 35 -5.29 9.51 -8.26
C LEU A 35 -5.88 10.79 -8.86
N ARG A 36 -5.75 10.97 -10.19
CA ARG A 36 -6.29 12.12 -10.91
C ARG A 36 -7.82 12.15 -10.87
N SER A 37 -8.47 11.04 -11.21
CA SER A 37 -9.94 10.93 -11.27
C SER A 37 -10.60 11.15 -9.90
N ARG A 38 -9.99 10.65 -8.82
CA ARG A 38 -10.46 10.85 -7.44
C ARG A 38 -10.00 12.17 -6.82
N ARG A 39 -9.16 12.93 -7.50
CA ARG A 39 -8.51 14.15 -6.98
C ARG A 39 -7.85 13.90 -5.62
N THR A 40 -7.22 12.74 -5.48
CA THR A 40 -6.58 12.27 -4.24
C THR A 40 -5.56 13.30 -3.77
N LYS A 41 -5.69 13.73 -2.51
CA LYS A 41 -4.75 14.68 -1.92
C LYS A 41 -3.56 13.94 -1.34
N ILE A 42 -2.36 14.28 -1.79
CA ILE A 42 -1.10 13.75 -1.28
C ILE A 42 -0.45 14.79 -0.37
N GLY A 43 0.08 14.36 0.77
CA GLY A 43 0.76 15.23 1.72
C GLY A 43 1.73 14.49 2.63
N PHE A 44 2.16 15.17 3.68
CA PHE A 44 3.14 14.65 4.64
C PHE A 44 2.59 14.81 6.05
N SER A 45 2.71 13.77 6.88
CA SER A 45 2.33 13.80 8.29
C SER A 45 3.27 12.95 9.14
N ARG A 46 3.39 13.25 10.43
CA ARG A 46 4.26 12.49 11.35
C ARG A 46 3.69 11.08 11.55
N GLN A 47 4.50 10.05 11.32
CA GLN A 47 4.10 8.63 11.44
C GLN A 47 5.20 7.85 12.17
N LYS A 48 4.85 6.91 13.05
CA LYS A 48 5.85 6.17 13.86
C LYS A 48 6.34 4.87 13.23
N HIS A 49 5.47 4.16 12.50
CA HIS A 49 5.71 2.78 12.10
C HIS A 49 5.35 2.48 10.63
N SER A 50 5.06 3.51 9.84
CA SER A 50 4.62 3.38 8.45
C SER A 50 5.32 4.42 7.57
N ALA A 51 5.59 4.05 6.33
CA ALA A 51 6.19 4.94 5.31
C ALA A 51 5.14 5.90 4.74
N ALA A 52 3.90 5.43 4.60
CA ALA A 52 2.75 6.25 4.27
C ALA A 52 1.49 5.67 4.95
N ARG A 53 0.37 6.38 4.76
CA ARG A 53 -0.96 5.89 5.09
C ARG A 53 -1.99 6.51 4.16
N TRP A 54 -2.98 5.72 3.79
CA TRP A 54 -4.23 6.16 3.23
C TRP A 54 -5.20 6.61 4.34
N THR A 55 -6.24 7.33 3.97
CA THR A 55 -7.30 7.74 4.89
C THR A 55 -8.68 7.44 4.28
N PRO A 56 -9.72 7.23 5.11
CA PRO A 56 -11.07 6.99 4.62
C PRO A 56 -11.64 8.11 3.73
N ASP A 57 -11.18 9.36 3.89
CA ASP A 57 -11.54 10.49 3.02
C ASP A 57 -10.73 10.54 1.71
N GLY A 58 -9.99 9.49 1.38
CA GLY A 58 -9.29 9.36 0.10
C GLY A 58 -8.03 10.22 0.00
N ARG A 59 -7.31 10.43 1.11
CA ARG A 59 -5.99 11.08 1.09
C ARG A 59 -4.88 10.06 1.27
N ILE A 60 -3.68 10.44 0.84
CA ILE A 60 -2.45 9.69 1.08
C ILE A 60 -1.46 10.62 1.78
N LEU A 61 -0.89 10.16 2.90
CA LEU A 61 0.06 10.93 3.69
C LEU A 61 1.35 10.14 3.83
N PHE A 62 2.45 10.66 3.30
CA PHE A 62 3.78 10.13 3.52
C PHE A 62 4.30 10.50 4.92
N ALA A 63 5.17 9.66 5.47
CA ALA A 63 5.82 9.88 6.76
C ALA A 63 6.80 11.05 6.68
N ALA A 64 6.48 12.16 7.35
CA ALA A 64 7.23 13.40 7.27
C ALA A 64 8.66 13.31 7.84
N GLN A 65 8.99 12.23 8.55
CA GLN A 65 10.35 11.96 9.06
C GLN A 65 11.23 11.24 8.04
N GLN A 66 10.63 10.65 7.00
CA GLN A 66 11.34 9.90 5.95
C GLN A 66 11.26 10.64 4.62
N TYR A 67 10.15 11.34 4.38
CA TYR A 67 9.84 11.98 3.11
C TYR A 67 9.57 13.46 3.27
N SER A 68 9.94 14.22 2.24
CA SER A 68 9.66 15.65 2.14
C SER A 68 9.50 16.04 0.67
N PRO A 69 9.08 17.29 0.36
CA PRO A 69 9.12 17.79 -1.00
C PRO A 69 10.51 17.80 -1.66
N SER A 70 11.58 17.60 -0.88
CA SER A 70 12.95 17.45 -1.39
C SER A 70 13.32 15.99 -1.70
N THR A 71 12.49 15.02 -1.32
CA THR A 71 12.69 13.62 -1.71
C THR A 71 12.52 13.50 -3.23
N PRO A 72 13.39 12.79 -3.96
CA PRO A 72 13.22 12.56 -5.39
C PRO A 72 11.84 11.95 -5.71
N PRO A 73 11.02 12.59 -6.55
CA PRO A 73 9.68 12.09 -6.89
C PRO A 73 9.71 10.87 -7.83
N ASP A 74 10.87 10.50 -8.35
CA ASP A 74 11.16 9.31 -9.15
C ASP A 74 11.80 8.19 -8.33
N ASP A 75 11.99 8.39 -7.01
CA ASP A 75 12.51 7.33 -6.14
C ASP A 75 11.61 6.08 -6.24
N PRO A 76 12.17 4.91 -6.61
CA PRO A 76 11.37 3.71 -6.83
C PRO A 76 10.58 3.27 -5.58
N PHE A 77 11.11 3.52 -4.38
CA PHE A 77 10.44 3.13 -3.14
C PHE A 77 9.29 4.08 -2.78
N VAL A 78 9.43 5.38 -3.08
CA VAL A 78 8.31 6.35 -3.01
C VAL A 78 7.18 5.95 -3.95
N LEU A 79 7.50 5.60 -5.20
CA LEU A 79 6.51 5.16 -6.20
C LEU A 79 5.82 3.86 -5.77
N CYS A 80 6.59 2.87 -5.31
CA CYS A 80 6.08 1.64 -4.72
C CYS A 80 5.12 1.90 -3.55
N THR A 81 5.51 2.78 -2.63
CA THR A 81 4.70 3.17 -1.47
C THR A 81 3.39 3.81 -1.95
N LEU A 82 3.42 4.69 -2.95
CA LEU A 82 2.21 5.28 -3.49
C LEU A 82 1.27 4.24 -4.11
N VAL A 83 1.80 3.30 -4.89
CA VAL A 83 1.03 2.19 -5.49
C VAL A 83 0.37 1.33 -4.40
N HIS A 84 1.09 1.04 -3.32
CA HIS A 84 0.57 0.31 -2.16
C HIS A 84 -0.61 1.06 -1.51
N GLU A 85 -0.48 2.36 -1.23
CA GLU A 85 -1.56 3.15 -0.62
C GLU A 85 -2.78 3.28 -1.54
N VAL A 86 -2.58 3.39 -2.86
CA VAL A 86 -3.67 3.39 -3.83
C VAL A 86 -4.39 2.03 -3.87
N CYS A 87 -3.67 0.92 -3.70
CA CYS A 87 -4.28 -0.40 -3.57
C CYS A 87 -5.29 -0.42 -2.42
N HIS A 88 -4.93 0.11 -1.25
CA HIS A 88 -5.86 0.23 -0.13
C HIS A 88 -7.08 1.11 -0.41
N LEU A 89 -6.88 2.25 -1.10
CA LEU A 89 -8.00 3.10 -1.51
C LEU A 89 -8.96 2.37 -2.47
N ARG A 90 -8.44 1.52 -3.37
CA ARG A 90 -9.25 0.68 -4.28
C ARG A 90 -9.97 -0.45 -3.54
N GLN A 91 -9.31 -1.08 -2.57
CA GLN A 91 -9.88 -2.15 -1.73
C GLN A 91 -11.05 -1.65 -0.87
N GLY A 92 -10.98 -0.40 -0.40
CA GLY A 92 -11.90 0.13 0.59
C GLY A 92 -11.57 -0.37 2.01
N TRP A 93 -12.02 0.39 3.01
CA TRP A 93 -11.58 0.21 4.41
C TRP A 93 -11.90 -1.16 5.02
N LEU A 94 -12.99 -1.81 4.60
CA LEU A 94 -13.39 -3.14 5.09
C LEU A 94 -12.37 -4.23 4.73
N THR A 95 -11.72 -4.09 3.58
CA THR A 95 -10.72 -5.03 3.07
C THR A 95 -9.33 -4.57 3.45
N ALA A 96 -9.03 -3.27 3.28
CA ALA A 96 -7.71 -2.71 3.56
C ALA A 96 -7.27 -2.91 5.02
N LEU A 97 -8.19 -2.84 5.99
CA LEU A 97 -7.90 -3.08 7.41
C LEU A 97 -7.92 -4.57 7.77
N SER A 98 -7.20 -5.40 6.99
CA SER A 98 -7.02 -6.83 7.24
C SER A 98 -5.67 -7.32 6.76
N VAL A 99 -5.20 -8.46 7.27
CA VAL A 99 -3.96 -9.10 6.78
C VAL A 99 -4.08 -9.46 5.30
N TYR A 100 -5.25 -9.87 4.83
CA TYR A 100 -5.50 -10.09 3.41
C TYR A 100 -5.30 -8.79 2.60
N GLY A 101 -5.90 -7.68 3.04
CA GLY A 101 -5.76 -6.37 2.38
C GLY A 101 -4.31 -5.93 2.30
N GLU A 102 -3.58 -6.06 3.41
CA GLU A 102 -2.14 -5.83 3.48
C GLU A 102 -1.35 -6.74 2.55
N LEU A 103 -1.59 -8.06 2.56
CA LEU A 103 -0.91 -9.00 1.67
C LEU A 103 -1.04 -8.57 0.20
N VAL A 104 -2.26 -8.26 -0.24
CA VAL A 104 -2.50 -7.81 -1.63
C VAL A 104 -1.78 -6.48 -1.90
N ALA A 105 -1.84 -5.51 -0.99
CA ALA A 105 -1.18 -4.21 -1.17
C ALA A 105 0.35 -4.34 -1.19
N TRP A 106 0.93 -5.17 -0.32
CA TRP A 106 2.34 -5.52 -0.33
C TRP A 106 2.75 -6.18 -1.65
N GLN A 107 1.98 -7.16 -2.12
CA GLN A 107 2.27 -7.84 -3.38
C GLN A 107 2.23 -6.91 -4.58
N VAL A 108 1.19 -6.07 -4.69
CA VAL A 108 1.06 -5.09 -5.77
C VAL A 108 2.22 -4.08 -5.74
N GLY A 109 2.49 -3.48 -4.58
CA GLY A 109 3.56 -2.49 -4.41
C GLY A 109 4.95 -3.07 -4.71
N PHE A 110 5.32 -4.19 -4.11
CA PHE A 110 6.66 -4.75 -4.27
C PHE A 110 6.88 -5.45 -5.62
N ARG A 111 5.84 -5.99 -6.27
CA ARG A 111 5.95 -6.42 -7.67
C ARG A 111 6.19 -5.22 -8.57
N PHE A 112 5.47 -4.12 -8.38
CA PHE A 112 5.73 -2.87 -9.09
C PHE A 112 7.17 -2.38 -8.85
N TYR A 113 7.63 -2.34 -7.60
CA TYR A 113 9.01 -1.99 -7.26
C TYR A 113 10.05 -2.86 -7.99
N TYR A 114 9.81 -4.18 -8.04
CA TYR A 114 10.69 -5.11 -8.75
C TYR A 114 10.78 -4.79 -10.25
N THR A 115 9.69 -4.35 -10.90
CA THR A 115 9.75 -3.93 -12.31
C THR A 115 10.69 -2.75 -12.54
N LEU A 116 10.82 -1.85 -11.56
CA LEU A 116 11.66 -0.66 -11.66
C LEU A 116 13.14 -0.94 -11.43
N ILE A 117 13.47 -1.81 -10.46
CA ILE A 117 14.87 -1.97 -10.01
C ILE A 117 15.45 -3.38 -10.21
N GLN A 118 14.64 -4.34 -10.67
CA GLN A 118 15.03 -5.73 -10.94
C GLN A 118 15.71 -6.46 -9.76
N ARG A 119 15.38 -6.06 -8.52
CA ARG A 119 15.93 -6.63 -7.29
C ARG A 119 14.89 -6.66 -6.17
N LEU A 120 14.84 -7.76 -5.43
CA LEU A 120 13.99 -7.89 -4.24
C LEU A 120 14.79 -7.64 -2.95
N PRO A 121 14.21 -6.95 -1.96
CA PRO A 121 14.90 -6.60 -0.71
C PRO A 121 15.05 -7.74 0.34
N GLY A 122 14.96 -9.02 -0.05
CA GLY A 122 15.34 -10.15 0.82
C GLY A 122 14.37 -11.33 0.83
N GLN A 123 14.76 -12.40 1.53
CA GLN A 123 14.03 -13.68 1.57
C GLN A 123 12.59 -13.58 2.10
N PRO A 124 12.28 -12.91 3.23
CA PRO A 124 10.91 -12.85 3.73
C PRO A 124 9.93 -12.22 2.75
N LEU A 125 10.38 -11.21 2.00
CA LEU A 125 9.56 -10.56 0.99
C LEU A 125 9.40 -11.45 -0.25
N ALA A 126 10.45 -12.12 -0.71
CA ALA A 126 10.34 -13.05 -1.84
C ALA A 126 9.31 -14.14 -1.56
N GLU A 127 9.29 -14.67 -0.34
CA GLU A 127 8.27 -15.63 0.10
C GLU A 127 6.88 -14.98 0.20
N LEU A 128 6.76 -13.75 0.73
CA LEU A 128 5.48 -13.04 0.78
C LEU A 128 4.88 -12.85 -0.62
N LEU A 129 5.72 -12.58 -1.63
CA LEU A 129 5.31 -12.37 -3.01
C LEU A 129 4.86 -13.66 -3.72
N SER A 130 5.27 -14.82 -3.23
CA SER A 130 4.87 -16.13 -3.77
C SER A 130 3.59 -16.69 -3.14
N LEU A 131 3.15 -16.15 -1.99
CA LEU A 131 1.91 -16.59 -1.35
C LEU A 131 0.68 -16.31 -2.24
N PRO A 132 -0.27 -17.25 -2.34
CA PRO A 132 -1.50 -17.01 -3.07
C PRO A 132 -2.42 -16.07 -2.26
N PRO A 133 -2.96 -14.98 -2.83
CA PRO A 133 -3.85 -14.07 -2.12
C PRO A 133 -5.25 -14.66 -1.97
N THR A 134 -5.39 -15.65 -1.08
CA THR A 134 -6.63 -16.40 -0.81
C THR A 134 -7.13 -16.16 0.61
N TYR A 135 -8.32 -16.68 0.93
CA TYR A 135 -8.86 -16.68 2.30
C TYR A 135 -8.49 -17.94 3.10
N ASP A 136 -7.37 -18.58 2.79
CA ASP A 136 -6.80 -19.61 3.64
C ASP A 136 -6.13 -18.96 4.88
N ARG A 137 -6.62 -19.28 6.10
CA ARG A 137 -6.07 -18.71 7.35
C ARG A 137 -4.59 -19.05 7.55
N LEU A 138 -4.13 -20.22 7.10
CA LEU A 138 -2.73 -20.62 7.23
C LEU A 138 -1.85 -19.73 6.35
N VAL A 139 -2.29 -19.48 5.10
CA VAL A 139 -1.62 -18.56 4.19
C VAL A 139 -1.59 -17.15 4.76
N LEU A 140 -2.71 -16.64 5.26
CA LEU A 140 -2.78 -15.29 5.84
C LEU A 140 -1.96 -15.16 7.13
N SER A 141 -1.96 -16.20 7.97
CA SER A 141 -1.11 -16.23 9.17
C SER A 141 0.37 -16.23 8.79
N ARG A 142 0.76 -16.96 7.73
CA ARG A 142 2.12 -16.92 7.19
C ARG A 142 2.45 -15.54 6.65
N ALA A 143 1.56 -14.93 5.88
CA ALA A 143 1.73 -13.57 5.34
C ALA A 143 1.98 -12.54 6.45
N ARG A 144 1.18 -12.57 7.53
CA ARG A 144 1.39 -11.74 8.72
C ARG A 144 2.80 -11.89 9.28
N ASN A 145 3.26 -13.12 9.47
CA ASN A 145 4.57 -13.41 10.03
C ASN A 145 5.71 -12.90 9.11
N LEU A 146 5.58 -13.08 7.80
CA LEU A 146 6.56 -12.60 6.82
C LEU A 146 6.61 -11.07 6.75
N MET A 147 5.45 -10.40 6.77
CA MET A 147 5.39 -8.93 6.84
C MET A 147 6.06 -8.40 8.10
N GLN A 148 5.84 -9.03 9.27
CA GLN A 148 6.53 -8.65 10.51
C GLN A 148 8.03 -8.97 10.48
N ALA A 149 8.44 -10.08 9.85
CA ALA A 149 9.85 -10.43 9.71
C ALA A 149 10.59 -9.41 8.84
N TYR A 150 9.94 -8.88 7.81
CA TYR A 150 10.52 -7.85 6.93
C TYR A 150 10.46 -6.45 7.54
N ALA A 151 9.29 -6.01 8.03
CA ALA A 151 9.07 -4.64 8.51
C ALA A 151 9.45 -4.44 9.99
N GLY A 152 9.75 -5.53 10.71
CA GLY A 152 10.03 -5.53 12.14
C GLY A 152 8.77 -5.47 13.01
N LYS A 153 8.96 -5.63 14.33
CA LYS A 153 7.86 -5.69 15.33
C LYS A 153 7.08 -4.39 15.50
N GLY A 154 7.61 -3.27 15.01
CA GLY A 154 6.88 -2.00 14.96
C GLY A 154 5.68 -2.03 14.01
N TYR A 155 5.70 -2.92 13.00
CA TYR A 155 4.62 -3.09 12.04
C TYR A 155 3.50 -3.96 12.63
N ARG A 156 2.41 -3.32 13.06
CA ARG A 156 1.35 -3.94 13.87
C ARG A 156 0.28 -4.69 13.07
N VAL A 157 0.68 -5.41 12.03
CA VAL A 157 -0.21 -6.31 11.26
C VAL A 157 -0.77 -7.47 12.09
N ASP A 158 -0.18 -7.75 13.27
CA ASP A 158 -0.72 -8.66 14.28
C ASP A 158 -2.06 -8.23 14.86
N LEU A 159 -2.35 -6.92 14.87
CA LEU A 159 -3.60 -6.37 15.38
C LEU A 159 -4.75 -6.43 14.37
N LEU A 160 -4.46 -6.68 13.11
CA LEU A 160 -5.47 -6.74 12.06
C LEU A 160 -6.15 -8.12 12.03
N PRO A 161 -7.46 -8.18 11.72
CA PRO A 161 -8.11 -9.45 11.42
C PRO A 161 -7.42 -10.12 10.23
N LEU A 162 -7.44 -11.46 10.18
CA LEU A 162 -6.85 -12.16 9.02
C LEU A 162 -7.64 -11.83 7.76
N TYR A 163 -8.97 -11.94 7.85
CA TYR A 163 -9.89 -11.65 6.77
C TYR A 163 -10.33 -10.19 6.71
N PRO A 164 -10.83 -9.74 5.54
CA PRO A 164 -11.68 -8.55 5.48
C PRO A 164 -12.78 -8.61 6.55
N LEU A 165 -13.15 -7.47 7.12
CA LEU A 165 -13.99 -7.43 8.33
C LEU A 165 -15.31 -8.21 8.20
N HIS A 166 -15.98 -8.10 7.04
CA HIS A 166 -17.24 -8.80 6.76
C HIS A 166 -17.07 -10.33 6.71
N HIS A 167 -15.93 -10.81 6.20
CA HIS A 167 -15.59 -12.24 6.18
C HIS A 167 -15.15 -12.74 7.56
N GLU A 168 -14.45 -11.92 8.35
CA GLU A 168 -14.12 -12.27 9.74
C GLU A 168 -15.40 -12.45 10.57
N ILE A 169 -16.41 -11.60 10.40
CA ILE A 169 -17.72 -11.74 11.04
C ILE A 169 -18.42 -13.02 10.58
N ALA A 170 -18.51 -13.27 9.27
CA ALA A 170 -19.11 -14.49 8.73
C ALA A 170 -18.45 -15.76 9.29
N TRP A 171 -17.12 -15.81 9.30
CA TRP A 171 -16.35 -16.94 9.83
C TRP A 171 -16.64 -17.18 11.31
N ARG A 172 -16.71 -16.13 12.14
CA ARG A 172 -17.05 -16.24 13.57
C ARG A 172 -18.46 -16.74 13.82
N MET A 173 -19.38 -16.50 12.88
CA MET A 173 -20.75 -17.01 12.93
C MET A 173 -20.88 -18.43 12.33
N GLY A 174 -19.78 -19.09 11.97
CA GLY A 174 -19.79 -20.41 11.36
C GLY A 174 -20.24 -20.42 9.89
N ILE A 175 -20.35 -19.25 9.25
CA ILE A 175 -20.68 -19.14 7.83
C ILE A 175 -19.41 -19.41 7.02
N ARG A 176 -19.51 -20.29 6.01
CA ARG A 176 -18.40 -20.59 5.11
C ARG A 176 -18.00 -19.32 4.34
N VAL A 177 -16.71 -19.00 4.41
CA VAL A 177 -16.09 -17.93 3.64
C VAL A 177 -15.44 -18.55 2.42
N PHE A 178 -15.92 -18.20 1.23
CA PHE A 178 -15.31 -18.63 -0.03
C PHE A 178 -14.28 -17.59 -0.48
N PRO A 179 -13.15 -18.01 -1.09
CA PRO A 179 -12.21 -17.08 -1.69
C PRO A 179 -12.94 -16.18 -2.69
N PRO A 180 -12.47 -14.93 -2.90
CA PRO A 180 -13.04 -14.13 -3.98
C PRO A 180 -12.74 -14.88 -5.27
N ASP A 181 -13.74 -15.02 -6.14
CA ASP A 181 -13.48 -15.36 -7.53
C ASP A 181 -12.45 -14.34 -8.01
N LEU A 182 -11.26 -14.83 -8.35
CA LEU A 182 -10.23 -13.98 -8.95
C LEU A 182 -10.83 -13.55 -10.29
N CYS A 183 -11.52 -12.41 -10.32
CA CYS A 183 -11.97 -11.79 -11.56
C CYS A 183 -10.72 -11.62 -12.42
N THR A 184 -10.61 -12.49 -13.42
CA THR A 184 -9.73 -12.41 -14.57
C THR A 184 -10.02 -11.15 -15.37
#